data_AF-W4K4H0-F1
#
_entry.id   AF-W4K4H0-F1
#
_cell.length_a   1.000
_cell.length_b   1.000
_cell.length_c   1.000
_cell.angle_alpha   90.00
_cell.angle_beta   90.00
_cell.angle_gamma   90.00
#
_symmetry.space_group_name_H-M   'P 1'
#
loop_
_entity.id
_entity.type
_entity.pdbx_description
1 polymer ?
#
loop_
_entity_poly.entity_id
_entity_poly.type
_entity_poly.pdbx_seq_one_letter_code
_entity_poly.pdbx_strand_id
1 'polypeptide(L)'
;MAYPISLLPINNADIDSMNPYRALPSSMSLMKNTLLRALNNIHQLAPRLSPAHLATSDFLSYVDNVCGVLLVHMNNDETFFKTPSPGGVVLGNVLHCAGISSGVVRRVETLRVLVRGWKDIPREYNATAMTGALDFGEDLAREMRDLVAKVERRRLEQAVTAHELTSMIQANVERFASQNDITFLVPFLFSHHDRSKSPNWPPTTPEGREALPLLAEHHAGCWRLAPFSVLTGEERGWEA
;
A
#
# COMPACT_ATOMS: atom_id res chain seq x y z
N MET A 1 8.45 -1.47 -20.50
CA MET A 1 8.46 -1.35 -19.03
C MET A 1 8.12 -2.70 -18.45
N ALA A 2 8.78 -3.11 -17.36
CA ALA A 2 8.71 -4.47 -16.86
C ALA A 2 7.70 -4.57 -15.71
N TYR A 3 6.41 -4.58 -16.05
CA TYR A 3 5.42 -5.20 -15.17
C TYR A 3 5.50 -6.73 -15.35
N PRO A 4 5.41 -7.54 -14.28
CA PRO A 4 5.15 -7.12 -12.89
C PRO A 4 6.37 -6.49 -12.21
N ILE A 5 6.12 -5.44 -11.42
CA ILE A 5 7.09 -4.81 -10.53
C ILE A 5 7.53 -5.80 -9.46
N SER A 6 8.83 -5.94 -9.27
CA SER A 6 9.42 -6.77 -8.21
C SER A 6 9.06 -6.26 -6.81
N LEU A 7 8.54 -7.16 -5.98
CA LEU A 7 8.25 -6.92 -4.57
C LEU A 7 9.54 -6.77 -3.73
N LEU A 8 9.41 -6.14 -2.56
CA LEU A 8 10.45 -5.99 -1.56
C LEU A 8 10.64 -7.31 -0.78
N PRO A 9 11.85 -7.59 -0.26
CA PRO A 9 12.09 -8.74 0.60
C PRO A 9 11.24 -8.66 1.87
N ILE A 10 10.69 -9.80 2.28
CA ILE A 10 9.84 -9.96 3.45
C ILE A 10 10.42 -10.99 4.40
N ASN A 11 10.19 -10.77 5.69
CA ASN A 11 10.45 -11.74 6.74
C ASN A 11 9.12 -12.38 7.14
N ASN A 12 9.09 -13.70 7.29
CA ASN A 12 7.89 -14.44 7.70
C ASN A 12 7.67 -14.44 9.22
N ALA A 13 8.56 -13.78 9.98
CA ALA A 13 8.43 -13.63 11.42
C ALA A 13 7.16 -12.87 11.83
N ASP A 14 6.69 -13.16 13.03
CA ASP A 14 5.57 -12.48 13.66
C ASP A 14 5.99 -11.07 14.12
N ILE A 15 5.63 -10.07 13.34
CA ILE A 15 6.05 -8.67 13.52
C ILE A 15 5.69 -8.11 14.90
N ASP A 16 4.52 -8.49 15.44
CA ASP A 16 4.05 -7.98 16.74
C ASP A 16 4.91 -8.49 17.90
N SER A 17 5.59 -9.61 17.71
CA SER A 17 6.54 -10.18 18.68
C SER A 17 7.99 -9.71 18.48
N MET A 18 8.28 -8.99 17.38
CA MET A 18 9.64 -8.60 17.03
C MET A 18 10.11 -7.38 17.82
N ASN A 19 11.41 -7.33 18.08
CA ASN A 19 12.06 -6.09 18.50
C ASN A 19 11.77 -4.96 17.46
N PRO A 20 11.40 -3.74 17.89
CA PRO A 20 10.93 -2.68 16.99
C PRO A 20 11.96 -2.26 15.93
N TYR A 21 13.26 -2.38 16.22
CA TYR A 21 14.33 -2.10 15.27
C TYR A 21 14.38 -3.10 14.11
N ARG A 22 13.82 -4.30 14.28
CA ARG A 22 13.65 -5.32 13.23
C ARG A 22 12.24 -5.35 12.65
N ALA A 23 11.24 -5.00 13.48
CA ALA A 23 9.84 -4.93 13.07
C ALA A 23 9.65 -3.84 12.00
N LEU A 24 10.19 -2.63 12.22
CA LEU A 24 9.99 -1.49 11.32
C LEU A 24 10.29 -1.78 9.83
N PRO A 25 11.49 -2.23 9.42
CA PRO A 25 11.74 -2.50 8.00
C PRO A 25 10.85 -3.62 7.46
N SER A 26 10.49 -4.61 8.28
CA SER A 26 9.59 -5.71 7.88
C SER A 26 8.16 -5.21 7.64
N SER A 27 7.61 -4.40 8.54
CA SER A 27 6.31 -3.76 8.41
C SER A 27 6.25 -2.84 7.20
N MET A 28 7.32 -2.05 6.97
CA MET A 28 7.43 -1.20 5.78
C MET A 28 7.40 -2.04 4.50
N SER A 29 8.19 -3.12 4.41
CA SER A 29 8.18 -4.02 3.26
C SER A 29 6.81 -4.62 2.99
N LEU A 30 6.10 -5.11 4.01
CA LEU A 30 4.77 -5.72 3.83
C LEU A 30 3.73 -4.72 3.32
N MET A 31 3.65 -3.54 3.94
CA MET A 31 2.75 -2.48 3.47
C MET A 31 3.11 -2.00 2.05
N LYS A 32 4.39 -1.87 1.73
CA LYS A 32 4.83 -1.46 0.38
C LYS A 32 4.51 -2.55 -0.65
N ASN A 33 4.62 -3.83 -0.27
CA ASN A 33 4.27 -4.93 -1.15
C ASN A 33 2.79 -5.03 -1.47
N THR A 34 1.87 -4.65 -0.57
CA THR A 34 0.45 -4.59 -0.92
C THR A 34 0.18 -3.53 -1.97
N LEU A 35 0.83 -2.36 -1.85
CA LEU A 35 0.74 -1.27 -2.83
C LEU A 35 1.32 -1.67 -4.19
N LEU A 36 2.52 -2.24 -4.23
CA LEU A 36 3.13 -2.71 -5.48
C LEU A 36 2.32 -3.81 -6.14
N ARG A 37 1.76 -4.74 -5.35
CA ARG A 37 0.87 -5.78 -5.86
C ARG A 37 -0.41 -5.20 -6.44
N ALA A 38 -0.98 -4.16 -5.82
CA ALA A 38 -2.13 -3.46 -6.37
C ALA A 38 -1.83 -2.84 -7.74
N LEU A 39 -0.67 -2.19 -7.91
CA LEU A 39 -0.24 -1.65 -9.21
C LEU A 39 -0.04 -2.75 -10.26
N ASN A 40 0.58 -3.86 -9.89
CA ASN A 40 0.71 -5.03 -10.77
C ASN A 40 -0.66 -5.55 -11.22
N ASN A 41 -1.60 -5.64 -10.28
CA ASN A 41 -2.96 -6.07 -10.56
C ASN A 41 -3.68 -5.10 -11.50
N ILE A 42 -3.56 -3.78 -11.28
CA ILE A 42 -4.13 -2.77 -12.18
C ILE A 42 -3.58 -2.92 -13.60
N HIS A 43 -2.26 -3.05 -13.74
CA HIS A 43 -1.61 -3.23 -15.03
C HIS A 43 -2.09 -4.50 -15.74
N GLN A 44 -2.29 -5.59 -15.01
CA GLN A 44 -2.76 -6.87 -15.54
C GLN A 44 -4.23 -6.82 -16.00
N LEU A 45 -5.09 -6.14 -15.24
CA LEU A 45 -6.53 -6.07 -15.50
C LEU A 45 -6.89 -5.06 -16.59
N ALA A 46 -6.20 -3.93 -16.64
CA ALA A 46 -6.49 -2.84 -17.57
C ALA A 46 -6.74 -3.28 -19.03
N PRO A 47 -5.86 -4.07 -19.68
CA PRO A 47 -6.04 -4.47 -21.08
C PRO A 47 -7.18 -5.46 -21.32
N ARG A 48 -7.72 -6.07 -20.25
CA ARG A 48 -8.80 -7.06 -20.35
C ARG A 48 -10.20 -6.44 -20.26
N LEU A 49 -10.26 -5.18 -19.85
CA LEU A 49 -11.51 -4.44 -19.72
C LEU A 49 -11.72 -3.57 -20.96
N SER A 50 -12.97 -3.48 -21.40
CA SER A 50 -13.41 -2.52 -22.39
C SER A 50 -14.32 -1.48 -21.73
N PRO A 51 -14.56 -0.32 -22.34
CA PRO A 51 -15.47 0.67 -21.77
C PRO A 51 -16.90 0.15 -21.52
N ALA A 52 -17.32 -0.87 -22.29
CA ALA A 52 -18.65 -1.50 -22.15
C ALA A 52 -18.67 -2.69 -21.17
N HIS A 53 -17.52 -3.12 -20.64
CA HIS A 53 -17.45 -4.26 -19.73
C HIS A 53 -18.09 -3.89 -18.38
N LEU A 54 -18.92 -4.79 -17.84
CA LEU A 54 -19.66 -4.57 -16.58
C LEU A 54 -18.74 -4.27 -15.38
N ALA A 55 -17.50 -4.76 -15.38
CA ALA A 55 -16.53 -4.57 -14.32
C ALA A 55 -15.73 -3.26 -14.44
N THR A 56 -15.88 -2.49 -15.53
CA THR A 56 -15.09 -1.28 -15.76
C THR A 56 -15.37 -0.21 -14.71
N SER A 57 -16.63 -0.04 -14.29
CA SER A 57 -16.97 0.92 -13.23
C SER A 57 -16.32 0.56 -11.88
N ASP A 58 -16.39 -0.73 -11.50
CA ASP A 58 -15.74 -1.25 -10.30
C ASP A 58 -14.22 -1.11 -10.37
N PHE A 59 -13.63 -1.39 -11.54
CA PHE A 59 -12.19 -1.26 -11.78
C PHE A 59 -11.71 0.18 -11.63
N LEU A 60 -12.40 1.14 -12.23
CA LEU A 60 -12.05 2.55 -12.10
C LEU A 60 -12.18 3.04 -10.65
N SER A 61 -13.20 2.57 -9.92
CA SER A 61 -13.36 2.86 -8.50
C SER A 61 -12.23 2.25 -7.65
N TYR A 62 -11.86 1.00 -7.94
CA TYR A 62 -10.71 0.32 -7.34
C TYR A 62 -9.41 1.11 -7.58
N VAL A 63 -9.13 1.54 -8.81
CA VAL A 63 -7.91 2.30 -9.14
C VAL A 63 -7.85 3.65 -8.42
N ASP A 64 -8.96 4.41 -8.39
CA ASP A 64 -9.02 5.70 -7.68
C ASP A 64 -8.76 5.54 -6.18
N ASN A 65 -9.32 4.49 -5.57
CA ASN A 65 -9.09 4.18 -4.16
C ASN A 65 -7.64 3.72 -3.91
N VAL A 66 -7.06 2.86 -4.76
CA VAL A 66 -5.63 2.49 -4.67
C VAL A 66 -4.73 3.71 -4.77
N CYS A 67 -5.00 4.62 -5.71
CA CYS A 67 -4.25 5.88 -5.81
C CYS A 67 -4.40 6.72 -4.54
N GLY A 68 -5.60 6.76 -3.94
CA GLY A 68 -5.84 7.40 -2.65
C GLY A 68 -4.97 6.84 -1.54
N VAL A 69 -4.99 5.52 -1.34
CA VAL A 69 -4.17 4.83 -0.32
C VAL A 69 -2.67 5.08 -0.57
N LEU A 70 -2.22 5.02 -1.83
CA LEU A 70 -0.84 5.25 -2.21
C LEU A 70 -0.38 6.68 -1.88
N LEU A 71 -1.19 7.70 -2.21
CA LEU A 71 -0.90 9.10 -1.87
C LEU A 71 -0.81 9.32 -0.37
N VAL A 72 -1.77 8.77 0.39
CA VAL A 72 -1.74 8.84 1.87
C VAL A 72 -0.49 8.14 2.41
N HIS A 73 -0.10 6.98 1.87
CA HIS A 73 1.10 6.26 2.29
C HIS A 73 2.38 7.07 2.06
N MET A 74 2.54 7.69 0.89
CA MET A 74 3.72 8.50 0.57
C MET A 74 3.85 9.72 1.49
N ASN A 75 2.75 10.43 1.74
CA ASN A 75 2.70 11.53 2.70
C ASN A 75 2.96 11.04 4.14
N ASN A 76 2.49 9.84 4.47
CA ASN A 76 2.70 9.26 5.79
C ASN A 76 4.17 8.87 6.02
N ASP A 77 4.84 8.26 5.04
CA ASP A 77 6.29 8.02 5.07
C ASP A 77 7.07 9.33 5.27
N GLU A 78 6.77 10.37 4.49
CA GLU A 78 7.42 11.68 4.62
C GLU A 78 7.27 12.24 6.04
N THR A 79 6.07 12.17 6.59
CA THR A 79 5.80 12.67 7.94
C THR A 79 6.49 11.82 9.00
N PHE A 80 6.47 10.49 8.89
CA PHE A 80 7.12 9.57 9.82
C PHE A 80 8.61 9.90 10.00
N PHE A 81 9.29 10.22 8.90
CA PHE A 81 10.71 10.57 8.94
C PHE A 81 10.98 12.01 9.38
N LYS A 82 10.00 12.92 9.32
CA LYS A 82 10.18 14.35 9.67
C LYS A 82 9.65 14.72 11.05
N THR A 83 8.68 14.00 11.58
CA THR A 83 8.09 14.28 12.89
C THR A 83 9.06 13.85 14.00
N PRO A 84 9.38 14.74 14.97
CA PRO A 84 10.24 14.39 16.09
C PRO A 84 9.56 13.37 17.02
N SER A 85 10.36 12.45 17.58
CA SER A 85 9.95 11.58 18.69
C SER A 85 9.64 12.40 19.95
N PRO A 86 9.06 11.80 21.01
CA PRO A 86 8.92 12.47 22.31
C PRO A 86 10.23 13.03 22.88
N GLY A 87 11.36 12.35 22.63
CA GLY A 87 12.71 12.83 22.95
C GLY A 87 13.30 13.84 21.97
N GLY A 88 12.54 14.31 20.98
CA GLY A 88 12.96 15.31 19.99
C GLY A 88 13.74 14.77 18.80
N VAL A 89 13.87 13.44 18.65
CA VAL A 89 14.69 12.82 17.60
C VAL A 89 13.92 12.74 16.29
N VAL A 90 14.50 13.24 15.21
CA VAL A 90 13.93 13.18 13.85
C VAL A 90 14.60 12.05 13.06
N LEU A 91 13.85 10.99 12.72
CA LEU A 91 14.42 9.80 12.08
C LEU A 91 15.07 10.08 10.71
N GLY A 92 14.54 11.03 9.94
CA GLY A 92 15.11 11.44 8.67
C GLY A 92 16.53 12.01 8.80
N ASN A 93 16.85 12.65 9.93
CA ASN A 93 18.21 13.12 10.22
C ASN A 93 19.15 11.95 10.57
N VAL A 94 18.65 10.97 11.32
CA VAL A 94 19.40 9.77 11.76
C VAL A 94 19.71 8.84 10.57
N LEU A 95 18.72 8.62 9.71
CA LEU A 95 18.75 7.63 8.62
C LEU A 95 19.08 8.26 7.25
N HIS A 96 19.17 9.59 7.16
CA HIS A 96 19.37 10.34 5.92
C HIS A 96 18.34 9.98 4.82
N CYS A 97 17.05 10.00 5.18
CA CYS A 97 15.93 9.73 4.28
C CYS A 97 14.82 10.79 4.42
N ALA A 98 14.09 11.04 3.32
CA ALA A 98 13.12 12.14 3.24
C ALA A 98 11.73 11.71 2.70
N GLY A 99 11.47 10.41 2.56
CA GLY A 99 10.24 9.89 1.94
C GLY A 99 10.37 9.66 0.43
N ILE A 100 9.24 9.53 -0.25
CA ILE A 100 9.12 9.35 -1.70
C ILE A 100 9.20 10.71 -2.41
N SER A 101 9.80 10.74 -3.59
CA SER A 101 10.03 11.96 -4.37
C SER A 101 8.73 12.57 -4.88
N SER A 102 8.67 13.90 -4.91
CA SER A 102 7.51 14.64 -5.43
C SER A 102 7.21 14.34 -6.90
N GLY A 103 8.21 13.90 -7.67
CA GLY A 103 8.02 13.48 -9.06
C GLY A 103 7.20 12.20 -9.19
N VAL A 104 7.38 11.23 -8.28
CA VAL A 104 6.54 10.03 -8.21
C VAL A 104 5.15 10.38 -7.70
N VAL A 105 5.05 11.17 -6.63
CA VAL A 105 3.76 11.64 -6.07
C VAL A 105 2.89 12.27 -7.15
N ARG A 106 3.43 13.23 -7.91
CA ARG A 106 2.71 13.91 -9.00
C ARG A 106 2.22 12.96 -10.08
N ARG A 107 2.96 11.89 -10.40
CA ARG A 107 2.51 10.89 -11.39
C ARG A 107 1.35 10.05 -10.86
N VAL A 108 1.34 9.71 -9.58
CA VAL A 108 0.18 9.06 -8.92
C VAL A 108 -1.04 10.00 -8.95
N GLU A 109 -0.86 11.30 -8.68
CA GLU A 109 -1.93 12.29 -8.79
C GLU A 109 -2.47 12.39 -10.21
N THR A 110 -1.60 12.44 -11.22
CA THR A 110 -2.00 12.44 -12.64
C THR A 110 -2.82 11.20 -13.00
N LEU A 111 -2.38 10.00 -12.60
CA LEU A 111 -3.15 8.78 -12.79
C LEU A 111 -4.53 8.88 -12.14
N ARG A 112 -4.60 9.37 -10.90
CA ARG A 112 -5.87 9.52 -10.17
C ARG A 112 -6.82 10.50 -10.87
N VAL A 113 -6.31 11.62 -11.38
CA VAL A 113 -7.11 12.60 -12.15
C VAL A 113 -7.65 11.95 -13.42
N LEU A 114 -6.81 11.20 -14.15
CA LEU A 114 -7.22 10.49 -15.36
C LEU A 114 -8.33 9.47 -15.07
N VAL A 115 -8.17 8.67 -14.02
CA VAL A 115 -9.16 7.67 -13.59
C VAL A 115 -10.48 8.32 -13.21
N ARG A 116 -10.46 9.44 -12.49
CA ARG A 116 -11.69 10.18 -12.14
C ARG A 116 -12.42 10.71 -13.36
N GLY A 117 -11.70 11.22 -14.36
CA GLY A 117 -12.29 11.58 -15.65
C GLY A 117 -13.00 10.39 -16.32
N TRP A 118 -12.40 9.20 -16.28
CA TRP A 118 -13.05 7.98 -16.77
C TRP A 118 -14.20 7.50 -15.88
N LYS A 119 -14.18 7.74 -14.57
CA LYS A 119 -15.35 7.44 -13.71
C LYS A 119 -16.56 8.28 -14.09
N ASP A 120 -16.33 9.56 -14.42
CA ASP A 120 -17.38 10.47 -14.87
C ASP A 120 -17.87 10.13 -16.28
N ILE A 121 -16.97 9.66 -17.16
CA ILE A 121 -17.27 9.28 -18.55
C ILE A 121 -16.66 7.90 -18.88
N PRO A 122 -17.27 6.77 -18.45
CA PRO A 122 -16.66 5.43 -18.60
C PRO A 122 -16.36 5.01 -20.03
N ARG A 123 -17.11 5.52 -21.01
CA ARG A 123 -16.89 5.26 -22.44
C ARG A 123 -15.52 5.76 -22.95
N GLU A 124 -14.88 6.69 -22.23
CA GLU A 124 -13.56 7.24 -22.57
C GLU A 124 -12.41 6.43 -21.97
N TYR A 125 -12.71 5.40 -21.16
CA TYR A 125 -11.71 4.51 -20.62
C TYR A 125 -10.79 3.96 -21.73
N ASN A 126 -9.49 4.06 -21.51
CA ASN A 126 -8.48 3.60 -22.45
C ASN A 126 -7.42 2.78 -21.73
N ALA A 127 -7.39 1.47 -22.03
CA ALA A 127 -6.45 0.55 -21.40
C ALA A 127 -4.98 0.93 -21.64
N THR A 128 -4.63 1.37 -22.86
CA THR A 128 -3.27 1.80 -23.20
C THR A 128 -2.85 3.01 -22.37
N ALA A 129 -3.72 4.00 -22.24
CA ALA A 129 -3.47 5.19 -21.41
C ALA A 129 -3.34 4.80 -19.92
N MET A 130 -4.17 3.88 -19.42
CA MET A 130 -4.07 3.36 -18.05
C MET A 130 -2.71 2.72 -17.80
N THR A 131 -2.29 1.80 -18.69
CA THR A 131 -0.98 1.13 -18.55
C THR A 131 0.19 2.08 -18.75
N GLY A 132 0.05 3.10 -19.60
CA GLY A 132 1.07 4.13 -19.80
C GLY A 132 1.22 5.05 -18.58
N ALA A 133 0.11 5.43 -17.95
CA ALA A 133 0.11 6.26 -16.74
C ALA A 133 0.72 5.56 -15.51
N LEU A 134 0.94 4.24 -15.58
CA LEU A 134 1.60 3.43 -14.57
C LEU A 134 3.14 3.38 -14.71
N ASP A 135 3.73 4.21 -15.58
CA ASP A 135 5.18 4.26 -15.84
C ASP A 135 6.06 4.55 -14.62
N PHE A 136 5.47 5.17 -13.59
CA PHE A 136 6.15 5.48 -12.34
C PHE A 136 6.40 4.25 -11.46
N GLY A 137 5.84 3.09 -11.79
CA GLY A 137 5.88 1.90 -10.94
C GLY A 137 7.30 1.44 -10.56
N GLU A 138 8.22 1.42 -11.51
CA GLU A 138 9.62 1.04 -11.25
C GLU A 138 10.35 2.07 -10.37
N ASP A 139 10.09 3.37 -10.60
CA ASP A 139 10.66 4.44 -9.79
C ASP A 139 10.16 4.39 -8.34
N LEU A 140 8.85 4.20 -8.16
CA LEU A 140 8.22 4.04 -6.85
C LEU A 140 8.83 2.85 -6.10
N ALA A 141 8.95 1.68 -6.75
CA ALA A 141 9.49 0.48 -6.13
C ALA A 141 10.97 0.62 -5.77
N ARG A 142 11.76 1.31 -6.59
CA ARG A 142 13.15 1.66 -6.29
C ARG A 142 13.23 2.53 -5.03
N GLU A 143 12.47 3.63 -4.98
CA GLU A 143 12.48 4.53 -3.83
C GLU A 143 11.95 3.87 -2.55
N MET A 144 10.91 3.04 -2.65
CA MET A 144 10.42 2.22 -1.53
C MET A 144 11.49 1.27 -0.99
N ARG A 145 12.25 0.62 -1.88
CA ARG A 145 13.36 -0.27 -1.52
C ARG A 145 14.50 0.51 -0.84
N ASP A 146 14.85 1.68 -1.38
CA ASP A 146 15.87 2.54 -0.81
C ASP A 146 15.48 3.03 0.59
N LEU A 147 14.21 3.41 0.79
CA LEU A 147 13.70 3.79 2.12
C LEU A 147 13.81 2.64 3.11
N VAL A 148 13.39 1.43 2.75
CA VAL A 148 13.50 0.25 3.63
C VAL A 148 14.96 -0.07 3.94
N ALA A 149 15.85 0.00 2.95
CA ALA A 149 17.28 -0.28 3.13
C ALA A 149 17.98 0.74 4.05
N LYS A 150 17.50 1.99 4.09
CA LYS A 150 18.03 3.03 4.99
C LYS A 150 17.65 2.84 6.45
N VAL A 151 16.66 2.00 6.76
CA VAL A 151 16.28 1.66 8.15
C VAL A 151 17.31 0.73 8.76
N GLU A 152 18.48 1.28 9.06
CA GLU A 152 19.60 0.55 9.65
C GLU A 152 19.42 0.41 11.16
N ARG A 153 19.29 -0.85 11.62
CA ARG A 153 19.11 -1.20 13.03
C ARG A 153 20.10 -0.49 13.97
N ARG A 154 21.39 -0.50 13.63
CA ARG A 154 22.44 0.05 14.50
C ARG A 154 22.27 1.56 14.73
N ARG A 155 21.91 2.32 13.68
CA ARG A 155 21.67 3.77 13.78
C ARG A 155 20.44 4.07 14.64
N LEU A 156 19.38 3.27 14.49
CA LEU A 156 18.19 3.41 15.32
C LEU A 156 18.48 3.13 16.79
N GLU A 157 19.17 2.02 17.09
CA GLU A 157 19.55 1.64 18.47
C GLU A 157 20.40 2.71 19.16
N GLN A 158 21.20 3.47 18.40
CA GLN A 158 22.01 4.57 18.91
C GLN A 158 21.24 5.87 19.12
N ALA A 159 20.13 6.07 18.42
CA ALA A 159 19.44 7.36 18.36
C ALA A 159 18.11 7.40 19.12
N VAL A 160 17.38 6.27 19.19
CA VAL A 160 16.04 6.19 19.81
C VAL A 160 15.90 4.94 20.64
N THR A 161 15.20 5.03 21.77
CA THR A 161 14.89 3.85 22.58
C THR A 161 13.85 2.97 21.88
N ALA A 162 13.79 1.68 22.25
CA ALA A 162 12.84 0.74 21.68
C ALA A 162 11.38 1.17 21.96
N HIS A 163 11.13 1.72 23.15
CA HIS A 163 9.82 2.23 23.53
C HIS A 163 9.42 3.45 22.67
N GLU A 164 10.31 4.43 22.50
CA GLU A 164 10.04 5.59 21.63
C GLU A 164 9.78 5.17 20.19
N LEU A 165 10.61 4.27 19.64
CA LEU A 165 10.42 3.78 18.27
C LEU A 165 9.07 3.07 18.11
N THR A 166 8.65 2.27 19.10
CA THR A 166 7.35 1.62 19.11
C THR A 166 6.22 2.64 19.09
N SER A 167 6.29 3.67 19.93
CA SER A 167 5.29 4.76 19.97
C SER A 167 5.24 5.52 18.65
N MET A 168 6.38 5.76 18.00
CA MET A 168 6.42 6.40 16.68
C MET A 168 5.76 5.53 15.60
N ILE A 169 6.02 4.22 15.61
CA ILE A 169 5.40 3.26 14.68
C ILE A 169 3.88 3.23 14.88
N GLN A 170 3.43 3.15 16.13
CA GLN A 170 2.01 3.12 16.45
C GLN A 170 1.30 4.42 16.01
N ALA A 171 1.85 5.58 16.36
CA ALA A 171 1.30 6.87 15.93
C ALA A 171 1.24 7.00 14.40
N ASN A 172 2.22 6.44 13.70
CA ASN A 172 2.26 6.40 12.25
C ASN A 172 1.17 5.51 11.64
N VAL A 173 0.90 4.35 12.24
CA VAL A 173 -0.17 3.44 11.83
C VAL A 173 -1.54 4.06 12.10
N GLU A 174 -1.75 4.64 13.28
CA GLU A 174 -2.99 5.33 13.65
C GLU A 174 -3.30 6.50 12.72
N ARG A 175 -2.29 7.32 12.41
CA ARG A 175 -2.42 8.42 11.45
C ARG A 175 -2.72 7.92 10.04
N PHE A 176 -2.05 6.86 9.59
CA PHE A 176 -2.34 6.26 8.29
C PHE A 176 -3.79 5.78 8.21
N ALA A 177 -4.26 5.08 9.24
CA ALA A 177 -5.64 4.59 9.31
C ALA A 177 -6.65 5.75 9.34
N SER A 178 -6.40 6.83 10.09
CA SER A 178 -7.33 7.96 10.20
C SER A 178 -7.48 8.79 8.92
N GLN A 179 -6.52 8.68 8.00
CA GLN A 179 -6.51 9.39 6.71
C GLN A 179 -7.08 8.56 5.56
N ASN A 180 -7.51 7.32 5.82
CA ASN A 180 -8.09 6.43 4.82
C ASN A 180 -9.52 6.06 5.17
N ASP A 181 -10.32 5.75 4.15
CA ASP A 181 -11.59 5.06 4.33
C ASP A 181 -11.32 3.64 4.85
N ILE A 182 -11.71 3.37 6.10
CA ILE A 182 -11.48 2.07 6.74
C ILE A 182 -12.19 0.92 6.02
N THR A 183 -13.33 1.20 5.37
CA THR A 183 -14.10 0.21 4.61
C THR A 183 -13.39 -0.22 3.33
N PHE A 184 -12.49 0.61 2.82
CA PHE A 184 -11.58 0.24 1.73
C PHE A 184 -10.24 -0.29 2.24
N LEU A 185 -9.62 0.42 3.18
CA LEU A 185 -8.25 0.16 3.62
C LEU A 185 -8.10 -1.26 4.20
N VAL A 186 -8.98 -1.68 5.10
CA VAL A 186 -8.81 -2.98 5.77
C VAL A 186 -8.97 -4.12 4.76
N PRO A 187 -10.06 -4.22 3.97
CA PRO A 187 -10.14 -5.24 2.93
C PRO A 187 -9.01 -5.14 1.89
N PHE A 188 -8.54 -3.94 1.56
CA PHE A 188 -7.39 -3.75 0.67
C PHE A 188 -6.14 -4.46 1.19
N LEU A 189 -5.78 -4.26 2.46
CA LEU A 189 -4.62 -4.93 3.07
C LEU A 189 -4.76 -6.46 3.00
N PHE A 190 -5.93 -6.99 3.34
CA PHE A 190 -6.17 -8.44 3.34
C PHE A 190 -6.22 -9.07 1.95
N SER A 191 -6.68 -8.34 0.94
CA SER A 191 -6.80 -8.82 -0.44
C SER A 191 -5.56 -8.60 -1.30
N HIS A 192 -4.59 -7.84 -0.78
CA HIS A 192 -3.31 -7.58 -1.45
C HIS A 192 -2.12 -8.13 -0.67
N HIS A 193 -2.36 -8.88 0.40
CA HIS A 193 -1.34 -9.59 1.16
C HIS A 193 -1.30 -11.06 0.80
N ASP A 194 -0.09 -11.62 0.73
CA ASP A 194 0.09 -13.06 0.55
C ASP A 194 0.28 -13.70 1.93
N ARG A 195 -0.81 -14.26 2.47
CA ARG A 195 -0.85 -14.84 3.82
C ARG A 195 0.10 -16.04 3.97
N SER A 196 0.49 -16.69 2.87
CA SER A 196 1.47 -17.79 2.92
C SER A 196 2.87 -17.32 3.32
N LYS A 197 3.17 -16.04 3.11
CA LYS A 197 4.50 -15.47 3.39
C LYS A 197 4.60 -14.79 4.74
N SER A 198 3.51 -14.28 5.27
CA SER A 198 3.44 -13.70 6.62
C SER A 198 2.01 -13.86 7.17
N PRO A 199 1.69 -15.00 7.81
CA PRO A 199 0.31 -15.33 8.19
C PRO A 199 -0.28 -14.39 9.26
N ASN A 200 0.58 -13.69 10.00
CA ASN A 200 0.17 -12.80 11.09
C ASN A 200 -0.02 -11.34 10.64
N TRP A 201 0.21 -11.03 9.36
CA TRP A 201 0.02 -9.69 8.81
C TRP A 201 -1.23 -9.64 7.89
N PRO A 202 -1.99 -8.52 7.86
CA PRO A 202 -1.90 -7.41 8.79
C PRO A 202 -2.29 -7.84 10.22
N PRO A 203 -1.69 -7.24 11.26
CA PRO A 203 -2.09 -7.49 12.64
C PRO A 203 -3.54 -7.03 12.81
N THR A 204 -4.40 -7.91 13.28
CA THR A 204 -5.84 -7.63 13.39
C THR A 204 -6.41 -8.39 14.57
N THR A 205 -7.14 -7.68 15.42
CA THR A 205 -7.84 -8.24 16.57
C THR A 205 -8.95 -9.20 16.12
N PRO A 206 -9.44 -10.10 16.99
CA PRO A 206 -10.57 -10.96 16.68
C PRO A 206 -11.79 -10.16 16.18
N GLU A 207 -12.12 -9.04 16.82
CA GLU A 207 -13.23 -8.17 16.45
C GLU A 207 -13.03 -7.56 15.06
N GLY A 208 -11.79 -7.18 14.73
CA GLY A 208 -11.46 -6.69 13.39
C GLY A 208 -11.63 -7.76 12.31
N ARG A 209 -11.35 -9.03 12.62
CA ARG A 209 -11.59 -10.15 11.70
C ARG A 209 -13.07 -10.44 11.54
N GLU A 210 -13.85 -10.35 12.61
CA GLU A 210 -15.31 -10.51 12.58
C GLU A 210 -16.01 -9.39 11.79
N ALA A 211 -15.49 -8.16 11.84
CA ALA A 211 -16.01 -7.04 11.07
C ALA A 211 -15.65 -7.10 9.57
N LEU A 212 -14.64 -7.89 9.19
CA LEU A 212 -14.08 -7.90 7.84
C LEU A 212 -15.11 -8.19 6.72
N PRO A 213 -16.06 -9.15 6.86
CA PRO A 213 -17.10 -9.36 5.86
C PRO A 213 -17.95 -8.11 5.63
N LEU A 214 -18.40 -7.46 6.69
CA LEU A 214 -19.21 -6.24 6.60
C LEU A 214 -18.43 -5.10 5.92
N LEU A 215 -17.16 -4.91 6.28
CA LEU A 215 -16.31 -3.91 5.63
C LEU A 215 -16.14 -4.20 4.14
N ALA A 216 -15.99 -5.47 3.76
CA ALA A 216 -15.83 -5.88 2.36
C ALA A 216 -17.08 -5.59 1.51
N GLU A 217 -18.28 -5.62 2.09
CA GLU A 217 -19.53 -5.37 1.36
C GLU A 217 -19.60 -3.95 0.75
N HIS A 218 -19.03 -2.94 1.43
CA HIS A 218 -19.05 -1.54 0.98
C HIS A 218 -18.41 -1.34 -0.40
N HIS A 219 -17.41 -2.16 -0.75
CA HIS A 219 -16.67 -2.08 -2.01
C HIS A 219 -16.62 -3.44 -2.72
N ALA A 220 -17.69 -4.25 -2.59
CA ALA A 220 -17.72 -5.64 -3.06
C ALA A 220 -17.28 -5.81 -4.53
N GLY A 221 -17.65 -4.87 -5.39
CA GLY A 221 -17.22 -4.83 -6.79
C GLY A 221 -15.71 -4.77 -6.97
N CYS A 222 -15.01 -3.96 -6.17
CA CYS A 222 -13.56 -3.84 -6.18
C CYS A 222 -12.86 -5.15 -5.78
N TRP A 223 -13.40 -5.86 -4.77
CA TRP A 223 -12.76 -7.08 -4.25
C TRP A 223 -12.87 -8.28 -5.17
N ARG A 224 -13.75 -8.26 -6.16
CA ARG A 224 -13.75 -9.24 -7.27
C ARG A 224 -12.53 -9.11 -8.17
N LEU A 225 -11.91 -7.93 -8.18
CA LEU A 225 -10.74 -7.62 -8.99
C LEU A 225 -9.43 -7.84 -8.22
N ALA A 226 -9.49 -8.03 -6.91
CA ALA A 226 -8.29 -8.16 -6.09
C ALA A 226 -7.61 -9.53 -6.26
N PRO A 227 -6.27 -9.61 -6.10
CA PRO A 227 -5.52 -10.84 -6.35
C PRO A 227 -5.77 -11.93 -5.30
N PHE A 228 -6.20 -11.57 -4.09
CA PHE A 228 -6.58 -12.52 -3.04
C PHE A 228 -7.99 -12.28 -2.54
N SER A 229 -8.64 -13.35 -2.12
CA SER A 229 -9.90 -13.30 -1.39
C SER A 229 -9.72 -12.54 -0.07
N VAL A 230 -10.51 -11.48 0.13
CA VAL A 230 -10.51 -10.70 1.39
C VAL A 230 -10.70 -11.61 2.61
N LEU A 231 -11.57 -12.62 2.51
CA LEU A 231 -11.94 -13.47 3.64
C LEU A 231 -10.96 -14.63 3.82
N THR A 232 -10.75 -15.43 2.76
CA THR A 232 -9.97 -16.67 2.85
C THR A 232 -8.47 -16.45 2.65
N GLY A 233 -8.07 -15.39 1.94
CA GLY A 233 -6.68 -15.14 1.54
C GLY A 233 -6.21 -16.03 0.39
N GLU A 234 -7.10 -16.84 -0.20
CA GLU A 234 -6.80 -17.65 -1.37
C GLU A 234 -6.58 -16.76 -2.58
N GLU A 235 -5.59 -17.14 -3.40
CA GLU A 235 -5.31 -16.47 -4.66
C GLU A 235 -6.49 -16.61 -5.60
N ARG A 236 -6.85 -15.51 -6.27
CA ARG A 236 -7.94 -15.47 -7.25
C ARG A 236 -7.35 -15.40 -8.65
N GLY A 237 -7.74 -16.38 -9.47
CA GLY A 237 -7.68 -16.21 -10.91
C GLY A 237 -8.73 -15.18 -11.33
N TRP A 238 -8.36 -14.27 -12.22
CA TRP A 238 -9.36 -13.39 -12.83
C TRP A 238 -9.99 -14.11 -14.02
N GLU A 239 -11.25 -14.53 -13.84
CA GLU A 239 -12.12 -15.05 -14.89
C GLU A 239 -13.00 -13.89 -15.38
N ALA A 240 -12.95 -13.61 -16.68
CA ALA A 240 -13.64 -12.49 -17.32
C ALA A 240 -15.15 -12.76 -17.46
#